data_AF-A0A4Q9VWZ2-F1
#
_entry.id   AF-A0A4Q9VWZ2-F1
#
_cell.length_a   1.000
_cell.length_b   1.000
_cell.length_c   1.000
_cell.angle_alpha   90.00
_cell.angle_beta   90.00
_cell.angle_gamma   90.00
#
_symmetry.space_group_name_H-M   'P 1'
#
loop_
_entity.id
_entity.type
_entity.pdbx_description
1 polymer ?
#
loop_
_entity_poly.entity_id
_entity_poly.type
_entity_poly.pdbx_seq_one_letter_code
_entity_poly.pdbx_strand_id
1 'polypeptide(L)'
;MLKLTMLATRLPDLTAAAFDRHWREVHGPLVRSHAAALRIVRYVQTAPLVDAAVQETLQTTRGCLPFTFDGMGELWWTSLDDYRSVRETAAGRTALAEVMADERRFVDLSRSLLWFGAERPMIDPAAMPERDQT
;
A
#
# COMPACT_ATOMS: atom_id res chain seq x y z
N MET A 1 -16.48 -2.73 0.08
CA MET A 1 -15.51 -1.67 -0.21
C MET A 1 -14.62 -2.14 -1.35
N LEU A 2 -14.21 -1.23 -2.23
CA LEU A 2 -13.18 -1.49 -3.24
C LEU A 2 -11.81 -1.32 -2.59
N LYS A 3 -10.88 -2.26 -2.81
CA LYS A 3 -9.47 -2.15 -2.41
C LYS A 3 -8.57 -2.15 -3.65
N LEU A 4 -7.60 -1.25 -3.69
CA LEU A 4 -6.38 -1.36 -4.50
C LEU A 4 -5.30 -1.99 -3.62
N THR A 5 -4.68 -3.07 -4.09
CA THR A 5 -3.43 -3.58 -3.49
C THR A 5 -2.30 -3.40 -4.50
N MET A 6 -1.16 -2.94 -4.00
CA MET A 6 0.05 -2.67 -4.74
C MET A 6 1.23 -3.38 -4.07
N LEU A 7 2.03 -4.11 -4.84
CA LEU A 7 3.37 -4.52 -4.47
C LEU A 7 4.34 -3.58 -5.17
N ALA A 8 4.96 -2.70 -4.39
CA ALA A 8 5.81 -1.62 -4.86
C ALA A 8 7.28 -2.07 -4.94
N THR A 9 7.91 -1.81 -6.09
CA THR A 9 9.36 -1.90 -6.27
C THR A 9 9.94 -0.49 -6.27
N ARG A 10 11.03 -0.27 -5.55
CA ARG A 10 11.71 1.04 -5.53
C ARG A 10 12.44 1.31 -6.84
N LEU A 11 12.69 2.59 -7.15
CA LEU A 11 13.63 2.94 -8.22
C LEU A 11 15.01 2.30 -7.98
N PRO A 12 15.72 1.85 -9.03
CA PRO A 12 16.98 1.10 -8.90
C PRO A 12 17.99 1.75 -7.94
N ASP A 13 18.12 3.08 -8.02
CA ASP A 13 19.13 3.87 -7.31
C ASP A 13 18.89 4.02 -5.77
N LEU A 14 17.66 3.74 -5.29
CA LEU A 14 17.22 3.64 -3.88
C LEU A 14 18.08 4.26 -2.73
N THR A 15 18.39 3.56 -1.65
CA THR A 15 18.21 2.13 -1.26
C THR A 15 16.84 1.82 -0.65
N ALA A 16 16.62 0.59 -0.15
CA ALA A 16 15.40 0.19 0.56
C ALA A 16 15.07 1.08 1.78
N ALA A 17 16.08 1.49 2.56
CA ALA A 17 15.89 2.40 3.68
C ALA A 17 15.56 3.84 3.25
N ALA A 18 16.01 4.27 2.07
CA ALA A 18 15.62 5.56 1.50
C ALA A 18 14.18 5.52 0.95
N PHE A 19 13.82 4.42 0.30
CA PHE A 19 12.45 4.13 -0.16
C PHE A 19 11.45 4.14 1.00
N ASP A 20 11.66 3.30 2.03
CA ASP A 20 10.76 3.20 3.19
C ASP A 20 10.61 4.54 3.92
N ARG A 21 11.71 5.28 4.12
CA ARG A 21 11.66 6.60 4.73
C ARG A 21 10.82 7.58 3.92
N HIS A 22 11.07 7.71 2.60
CA HIS A 22 10.27 8.60 1.74
C HIS A 22 8.79 8.18 1.72
N TRP A 23 8.55 6.87 1.64
CA TRP A 23 7.20 6.31 1.55
C TRP A 23 6.39 6.58 2.83
N ARG A 24 6.98 6.35 4.01
CA ARG A 24 6.34 6.61 5.31
C ARG A 24 6.23 8.09 5.65
N GLU A 25 7.28 8.88 5.43
CA GLU A 25 7.42 10.23 6.01
C GLU A 25 7.03 11.35 5.04
N VAL A 26 6.97 11.09 3.73
CA VAL A 26 6.59 12.07 2.70
C VAL A 26 5.32 11.62 1.98
N HIS A 27 5.36 10.45 1.33
CA HIS A 27 4.26 9.98 0.49
C HIS A 27 3.00 9.67 1.30
N GLY A 28 3.13 8.98 2.44
CA GLY A 28 1.99 8.65 3.30
C GLY A 28 1.23 9.88 3.82
N PRO A 29 1.91 10.90 4.37
CA PRO A 29 1.32 12.19 4.71
C PRO A 29 0.65 12.91 3.52
N LEU A 30 1.25 12.86 2.32
CA LEU A 30 0.68 13.45 1.10
C LEU A 30 -0.63 12.76 0.66
N VAL A 31 -0.65 11.43 0.64
CA VAL A 31 -1.87 10.65 0.36
C VAL A 31 -2.93 10.93 1.43
N ARG A 32 -2.52 11.06 2.71
CA ARG A 32 -3.42 11.38 3.82
C ARG A 32 -4.02 12.79 3.72
N SER A 33 -3.25 13.81 3.33
CA SER A 33 -3.79 15.17 3.13
C SER A 33 -4.78 15.23 1.96
N HIS A 34 -4.57 14.40 0.94
CA HIS A 34 -5.46 14.29 -0.22
C HIS A 34 -6.61 13.29 -0.08
N ALA A 35 -6.68 12.53 1.03
CA ALA A 35 -7.62 11.42 1.20
C ALA A 35 -9.09 11.81 0.95
N ALA A 36 -9.51 12.99 1.41
CA ALA A 36 -10.87 13.49 1.18
C ALA A 36 -11.15 13.80 -0.30
N ALA A 37 -10.22 14.48 -0.99
CA ALA A 37 -10.35 14.81 -2.42
C ALA A 37 -10.28 13.56 -3.32
N LEU A 38 -9.55 12.53 -2.87
CA LEU A 38 -9.42 11.24 -3.54
C LEU A 38 -10.43 10.18 -3.06
N ARG A 39 -11.34 10.53 -2.14
CA ARG A 39 -12.35 9.64 -1.51
C ARG A 39 -11.74 8.35 -0.92
N ILE A 40 -10.48 8.41 -0.50
CA ILE A 40 -9.76 7.29 0.13
C ILE A 40 -10.22 7.20 1.58
N VAL A 41 -10.84 6.07 1.94
CA VAL A 41 -11.40 5.84 3.29
C VAL A 41 -10.48 5.03 4.20
N ARG A 42 -9.42 4.41 3.65
CA ARG A 42 -8.32 3.76 4.37
C ARG A 42 -7.07 3.75 3.50
N TYR A 43 -5.90 3.89 4.12
CA TYR A 43 -4.60 3.68 3.50
C TYR A 43 -3.69 2.91 4.48
N VAL A 44 -2.96 1.91 3.99
CA VAL A 44 -2.00 1.12 4.76
C VAL A 44 -0.72 0.95 3.95
N GLN A 45 0.42 1.02 4.64
CA GLN A 45 1.75 0.69 4.12
C GLN A 45 2.32 -0.46 4.95
N THR A 46 2.79 -1.51 4.28
CA THR A 46 3.45 -2.65 4.91
C THR A 46 4.84 -2.81 4.29
N ALA A 47 5.87 -2.36 5.00
CA ALA A 47 7.26 -2.64 4.65
C ALA A 47 7.66 -4.06 5.08
N PRO A 48 8.55 -4.76 4.36
CA PRO A 48 9.08 -6.06 4.78
C PRO A 48 9.84 -5.95 6.11
N LEU A 49 9.66 -6.94 6.98
CA LEU A 49 10.50 -7.05 8.19
C LEU A 49 11.96 -7.26 7.79
N VAL A 50 12.87 -6.47 8.36
CA VAL A 50 14.32 -6.54 8.14
C VAL A 50 14.94 -7.68 8.97
N ASP A 51 14.48 -8.90 8.71
CA ASP A 51 15.02 -10.15 9.27
C ASP A 51 15.07 -11.21 8.17
N ALA A 52 16.26 -11.45 7.63
CA ALA A 52 16.45 -12.38 6.52
C ALA A 52 16.13 -13.83 6.92
N ALA A 53 16.45 -14.24 8.15
CA ALA A 53 16.28 -15.62 8.60
C ALA A 53 14.80 -15.97 8.78
N VAL A 54 14.01 -15.04 9.35
CA VAL A 54 12.55 -15.19 9.46
C VAL A 54 11.90 -15.24 8.07
N GLN A 55 12.30 -14.37 7.14
CA GLN A 55 11.76 -14.34 5.77
C GLN A 55 12.10 -15.62 4.98
N GLU A 56 13.36 -16.07 5.03
CA GLU A 56 13.81 -17.30 4.38
C GLU A 56 13.07 -18.52 4.95
N THR A 57 12.95 -18.61 6.28
CA THR A 57 12.22 -19.70 6.96
C THR A 57 10.74 -19.71 6.57
N LEU A 58 10.10 -18.55 6.49
CA LEU A 58 8.69 -18.41 6.09
C LEU A 58 8.44 -18.95 4.66
N GLN A 59 9.35 -18.62 3.73
CA GLN A 59 9.25 -18.95 2.31
C GLN A 59 9.60 -20.43 2.05
N THR A 60 10.74 -20.89 2.54
CA THR A 60 11.27 -22.26 2.31
C THR A 60 10.33 -23.33 2.87
N THR A 61 9.83 -23.17 4.09
CA THR A 61 8.90 -24.12 4.74
C THR A 61 7.56 -24.29 4.02
N ARG A 62 7.22 -23.38 3.10
CA ARG A 62 5.98 -23.41 2.31
C ARG A 62 6.22 -23.65 0.81
N GLY A 63 7.47 -23.80 0.38
CA GLY A 63 7.82 -23.88 -1.05
C GLY A 63 7.44 -22.61 -1.84
N CYS A 64 7.39 -21.46 -1.18
CA CYS A 64 7.00 -20.20 -1.82
C CYS A 64 8.16 -19.58 -2.61
N LEU A 65 7.81 -18.79 -3.63
CA LEU A 65 8.75 -17.90 -4.31
C LEU A 65 9.28 -16.82 -3.34
N PRO A 66 10.52 -16.33 -3.55
CA PRO A 66 11.06 -15.26 -2.72
C PRO A 66 10.29 -13.95 -2.90
N PHE A 67 10.09 -13.22 -1.81
CA PHE A 67 9.51 -11.88 -1.87
C PHE A 67 10.57 -10.88 -2.36
N THR A 68 10.29 -10.18 -3.46
CA THR A 68 11.26 -9.34 -4.19
C THR A 68 10.84 -7.87 -4.32
N PHE A 69 9.76 -7.47 -3.64
CA PHE A 69 9.24 -6.09 -3.61
C PHE A 69 9.75 -5.35 -2.37
N ASP A 70 9.73 -4.01 -2.40
CA ASP A 70 10.19 -3.17 -1.29
C ASP A 70 9.04 -2.77 -0.33
N GLY A 71 7.78 -3.02 -0.70
CA GLY A 71 6.63 -2.82 0.20
C GLY A 71 5.27 -3.17 -0.42
N MET A 72 4.24 -3.31 0.42
CA MET A 72 2.84 -3.45 0.00
C MET A 72 2.00 -2.24 0.42
N GLY A 73 1.45 -1.52 -0.56
CA GLY A 73 0.52 -0.41 -0.36
C GLY A 73 -0.93 -0.86 -0.57
N GLU A 74 -1.84 -0.45 0.31
CA GLU A 74 -3.26 -0.79 0.20
C GLU A 74 -4.13 0.45 0.39
N LEU A 75 -5.06 0.71 -0.54
CA LEU A 75 -5.98 1.85 -0.53
C LEU A 75 -7.43 1.36 -0.67
N TRP A 76 -8.36 1.99 0.04
CA TRP A 76 -9.78 1.63 -0.02
C TRP A 76 -10.67 2.80 -0.43
N TRP A 77 -11.75 2.47 -1.15
CA TRP A 77 -12.89 3.34 -1.47
C TRP A 77 -14.20 2.64 -1.11
N THR A 78 -15.28 3.39 -0.91
CA THR A 78 -16.61 2.82 -0.65
C THR A 78 -17.07 1.95 -1.83
N SER A 79 -16.92 2.46 -3.05
CA SER A 79 -17.34 1.85 -4.31
C SER A 79 -16.34 2.10 -5.46
N LEU A 80 -16.58 1.46 -6.61
CA LEU A 80 -15.84 1.73 -7.84
C LEU A 80 -16.18 3.10 -8.45
N ASP A 81 -17.39 3.59 -8.23
CA ASP A 81 -17.84 4.89 -8.73
C ASP A 81 -17.26 6.05 -7.91
N ASP A 82 -17.02 5.84 -6.61
CA ASP A 82 -16.20 6.75 -5.78
C ASP A 82 -14.78 6.89 -6.36
N TYR A 83 -14.12 5.78 -6.70
CA TYR A 83 -12.77 5.79 -7.30
C TYR A 83 -12.72 6.44 -8.70
N ARG A 84 -13.81 6.34 -9.48
CA ARG A 84 -13.92 6.95 -10.82
C ARG A 84 -14.18 8.45 -10.74
N SER A 85 -15.22 8.85 -10.01
CA SER A 85 -15.74 10.23 -9.95
C SER A 85 -14.73 11.26 -9.47
N VAL A 86 -13.72 10.89 -8.66
CA VAL A 86 -12.66 11.85 -8.26
C VAL A 86 -11.90 12.45 -9.45
N ARG A 87 -11.79 11.71 -10.57
CA ARG A 87 -11.14 12.16 -11.81
C ARG A 87 -11.96 13.20 -12.57
N GLU A 88 -13.27 13.26 -12.30
CA GLU A 88 -14.20 14.22 -12.89
C GLU A 88 -14.15 15.57 -12.14
N THR A 89 -13.72 15.57 -10.87
CA THR A 89 -13.53 16.79 -10.07
C THR A 89 -12.18 17.48 -10.34
N ALA A 90 -12.12 18.81 -10.21
CA ALA A 90 -10.85 19.55 -10.33
C ALA A 90 -9.89 19.21 -9.17
N ALA A 91 -10.39 19.18 -7.94
CA ALA A 91 -9.59 18.86 -6.75
C ALA A 91 -8.99 17.45 -6.81
N GLY A 92 -9.78 16.45 -7.19
CA GLY A 92 -9.29 15.06 -7.33
C GLY A 92 -8.28 14.89 -8.46
N ARG A 93 -8.38 15.65 -9.57
CA ARG A 93 -7.33 15.68 -10.61
C ARG A 93 -6.02 16.27 -10.09
N THR A 94 -6.07 17.41 -9.39
CA THR A 94 -4.87 18.03 -8.79
C THR A 94 -4.21 17.09 -7.78
N ALA A 95 -4.99 16.56 -6.84
CA ALA A 95 -4.53 15.61 -5.84
C ALA A 95 -3.88 14.36 -6.46
N LEU A 96 -4.51 13.78 -7.50
CA LEU A 96 -3.97 12.61 -8.20
C LEU A 96 -2.67 12.95 -8.94
N ALA A 97 -2.58 14.13 -9.56
CA ALA A 97 -1.37 14.57 -10.25
C ALA A 97 -0.19 14.78 -9.28
N GLU A 98 -0.45 15.33 -8.09
CA GLU A 98 0.56 15.50 -7.03
C GLU A 98 1.04 14.15 -6.48
N VAL A 99 0.12 13.23 -6.16
CA VAL A 99 0.45 11.87 -5.70
C VAL A 99 1.28 11.13 -6.77
N MET A 100 0.85 11.13 -8.03
CA MET A 100 1.61 10.51 -9.13
C MET A 100 2.96 11.18 -9.40
N ALA A 101 3.09 12.50 -9.17
CA ALA A 101 4.35 13.23 -9.31
C ALA A 101 5.32 12.95 -8.15
N ASP A 102 4.83 12.48 -7.01
CA ASP A 102 5.64 11.97 -5.91
C ASP A 102 6.01 10.49 -6.10
N GLU A 103 5.07 9.62 -6.48
CA GLU A 103 5.32 8.19 -6.78
C GLU A 103 6.51 7.99 -7.73
N ARG A 104 6.57 8.78 -8.82
CA ARG A 104 7.66 8.75 -9.81
C ARG A 104 9.05 9.07 -9.26
N ARG A 105 9.17 9.59 -8.03
CA ARG A 105 10.45 9.91 -7.38
C ARG A 105 11.06 8.74 -6.63
N PHE A 106 10.27 7.70 -6.33
CA PHE A 106 10.73 6.59 -5.50
C PHE A 106 10.23 5.21 -5.92
N VAL A 107 9.17 5.10 -6.72
CA VAL A 107 8.59 3.84 -7.19
C VAL A 107 8.93 3.56 -8.65
N ASP A 108 9.41 2.35 -8.93
CA ASP A 108 9.45 1.80 -10.28
C ASP A 108 8.11 1.10 -10.59
N LEU A 109 7.19 1.84 -11.21
CA LEU A 109 5.88 1.32 -11.60
C LEU A 109 5.97 0.23 -12.68
N SER A 110 7.06 0.14 -13.45
CA SER A 110 7.24 -0.91 -14.47
C SER A 110 7.59 -2.27 -13.86
N ARG A 111 8.10 -2.27 -12.62
CA ARG A 111 8.45 -3.46 -11.82
C ARG A 111 7.53 -3.68 -10.62
N SER A 112 6.49 -2.86 -10.48
CA SER A 112 5.47 -2.97 -9.43
C SER A 112 4.25 -3.73 -9.94
N LEU A 113 3.47 -4.34 -9.04
CA LEU A 113 2.20 -4.98 -9.36
C LEU A 113 1.05 -4.23 -8.69
N LEU A 114 -0.05 -4.00 -9.39
CA LEU A 114 -1.26 -3.36 -8.86
C LEU A 114 -2.52 -4.10 -9.33
N TRP A 115 -3.48 -4.30 -8.43
CA TRP A 115 -4.80 -4.83 -8.80
C TRP A 115 -5.91 -4.32 -7.87
N PHE A 116 -7.14 -4.36 -8.37
CA PHE A 116 -8.33 -4.09 -7.59
C PHE A 116 -8.98 -5.38 -7.09
N GLY A 117 -9.58 -5.32 -5.90
CA GLY A 117 -10.33 -6.42 -5.32
C GLY A 117 -11.33 -5.97 -4.25
N ALA A 118 -11.96 -6.92 -3.60
CA ALA A 118 -12.79 -6.72 -2.42
C ALA A 118 -12.32 -7.67 -1.32
N GLU A 119 -12.26 -7.19 -0.09
CA GLU A 119 -11.79 -8.00 1.04
C GLU A 119 -12.83 -9.03 1.47
N ARG A 120 -12.32 -10.18 1.95
CA ARG A 120 -13.10 -11.25 2.54
C ARG A 120 -12.43 -11.62 3.87
N PRO A 121 -12.73 -10.92 4.98
CA PRO A 121 -12.12 -11.21 6.27
C PRO A 121 -12.53 -12.62 6.72
N MET A 122 -11.54 -13.49 6.91
CA MET A 122 -11.76 -14.86 7.46
C MET A 122 -11.68 -14.88 8.98
N ILE A 123 -10.93 -13.94 9.57
CA ILE A 123 -10.80 -13.69 11.00
C ILE A 123 -10.85 -12.17 11.16
N ASP A 124 -11.73 -11.66 12.02
CA ASP A 124 -11.81 -10.25 12.37
C ASP A 124 -11.36 -10.08 13.83
N PRO A 125 -10.26 -9.36 14.11
CA PRO A 125 -9.82 -9.08 15.48
C PRO A 125 -10.87 -8.39 16.35
N ALA A 126 -11.78 -7.60 15.77
CA ALA A 126 -12.87 -6.95 16.50
C ALA A 126 -13.99 -7.93 16.91
N ALA A 127 -14.00 -9.14 16.35
CA ALA A 127 -14.91 -10.23 16.69
C ALA A 127 -14.22 -11.38 17.44
N MET A 128 -12.92 -11.26 17.77
CA MET A 128 -12.24 -12.22 18.64
C MET A 128 -12.56 -11.94 20.11
N PRO A 129 -12.77 -12.97 20.95
CA PRO A 129 -12.84 -12.77 22.40
C PRO A 129 -11.50 -12.21 22.92
N GLU A 130 -11.57 -11.45 24.01
CA GLU A 130 -10.36 -10.96 24.69
C GLU A 130 -9.45 -12.13 25.05
N ARG A 131 -8.15 -11.97 24.80
CA ARG A 131 -7.14 -12.95 25.22
C ARG A 131 -6.84 -12.70 26.68
N ASP A 132 -7.07 -13.70 27.53
CA ASP A 132 -6.55 -13.69 28.90
C ASP A 132 -5.04 -13.41 28.86
N GLN A 133 -4.63 -12.40 29.62
CA GLN A 133 -3.22 -12.04 29.77
C GLN A 133 -2.63 -12.90 30.89
N THR A 134 -1.97 -13.99 30.51
CA THR A 134 -1.16 -14.85 31.41
C THR A 134 0.32 -14.65 31.18
#